data_AF-A0A9Q6F0J9-F1
#
_entry.id   AF-A0A9Q6F0J9-F1
#
_cell.length_a   1.000
_cell.length_b   1.000
_cell.length_c   1.000
_cell.angle_alpha   90.00
_cell.angle_beta   90.00
_cell.angle_gamma   90.00
#
_symmetry.space_group_name_H-M   'P 1'
#
loop_
_entity.id
_entity.type
_entity.pdbx_description
1 polymer ?
#
loop_
_entity_poly.entity_id
_entity_poly.type
_entity_poly.pdbx_seq_one_letter_code
_entity_poly.pdbx_strand_id
1 'polypeptide(L)'
;MVNVNSSDLIYDPKFLAFCSLATEGYGGHNPTPSSISFSEFCEKLEKNEVVEPENKKSSLDINKSLDYWKSRLNGGGSLSAMDLKVLDIIKKAYNLGMVNKDNMLLRNEAISAYKNSI
;
A
#
# COMPACT_ATOMS: atom_id res chain seq x y z
N MET A 1 9.83 8.31 20.74
CA MET A 1 10.77 8.03 19.63
C MET A 1 11.04 6.54 19.66
N VAL A 2 10.49 5.77 18.72
CA VAL A 2 10.81 4.34 18.61
C VAL A 2 12.17 4.27 17.92
N ASN A 3 13.19 3.77 18.62
CA ASN A 3 14.51 3.54 18.07
C ASN A 3 14.44 2.28 17.20
N VAL A 4 14.04 2.44 15.94
CA VAL A 4 14.01 1.33 14.97
C VAL A 4 15.39 1.26 14.35
N ASN A 5 16.15 0.19 14.63
CA ASN A 5 17.39 -0.06 13.91
C ASN A 5 17.07 -0.21 12.42
N SER A 6 17.79 0.51 11.56
CA SER A 6 17.55 0.51 10.10
C SER A 6 17.62 -0.89 9.47
N SER A 7 18.35 -1.81 10.10
CA SER A 7 18.45 -3.23 9.73
C SER A 7 17.16 -4.01 9.97
N ASP A 8 16.34 -3.62 10.96
CA ASP A 8 15.06 -4.29 11.25
C ASP A 8 13.95 -3.79 10.32
N LEU A 9 14.08 -2.54 9.84
CA LEU A 9 13.08 -1.90 8.98
C LEU A 9 12.98 -2.56 7.60
N ILE A 10 14.11 -2.99 7.00
CA ILE A 10 14.11 -3.64 5.68
C ILE A 10 13.48 -5.04 5.68
N TYR A 11 13.26 -5.62 6.87
CA TYR A 11 12.54 -6.87 7.07
C TYR A 11 11.15 -6.66 7.69
N ASP A 12 10.75 -5.40 7.92
CA ASP A 12 9.42 -5.10 8.45
C ASP A 12 8.37 -5.32 7.35
N PRO A 13 7.35 -6.16 7.58
CA PRO A 13 6.36 -6.47 6.56
C PRO A 13 5.48 -5.27 6.18
N LYS A 14 5.28 -4.29 7.08
CA LYS A 14 4.60 -3.03 6.74
C LYS A 14 5.49 -2.19 5.84
N PHE A 15 6.79 -2.13 6.10
CA PHE A 15 7.73 -1.40 5.24
C PHE A 15 7.80 -2.01 3.84
N LEU A 16 7.90 -3.34 3.75
CA LEU A 16 7.89 -4.06 2.47
C LEU A 16 6.56 -3.88 1.71
N ALA A 17 5.42 -3.94 2.39
CA ALA A 17 4.11 -3.66 1.79
C ALA A 17 4.00 -2.22 1.30
N PHE A 18 4.48 -1.27 2.10
CA PHE A 18 4.55 0.14 1.73
C PHE A 18 5.40 0.34 0.48
N CYS A 19 6.63 -0.18 0.43
CA CYS A 19 7.50 -0.09 -0.75
C CYS A 19 6.87 -0.72 -1.98
N SER A 20 6.22 -1.87 -1.83
CA SER A 20 5.54 -2.57 -2.94
C SER A 20 4.46 -1.69 -3.56
N LEU A 21 3.56 -1.16 -2.73
CA LEU A 21 2.48 -0.29 -3.19
C LEU A 21 3.00 1.08 -3.66
N ALA A 22 4.07 1.58 -3.03
CA ALA A 22 4.60 2.92 -3.29
C ALA A 22 5.37 3.02 -4.61
N THR A 23 5.86 1.88 -5.10
CA THR A 23 6.56 1.74 -6.38
C THR A 23 5.64 1.20 -7.48
N GLU A 24 4.36 0.97 -7.17
CA GLU A 24 3.39 0.51 -8.15
C GLU A 24 3.20 1.57 -9.26
N GLY A 25 3.36 1.17 -10.52
CA GLY A 25 3.31 2.08 -11.67
C GLY A 25 4.60 2.88 -11.91
N TYR A 26 5.65 2.70 -11.10
CA TYR A 26 6.96 3.28 -11.37
C TYR A 26 7.57 2.70 -12.65
N GLY A 27 8.02 3.56 -13.58
CA GLY A 27 8.49 3.17 -14.91
C GLY A 27 7.43 3.20 -16.04
N GLY A 28 6.16 3.50 -15.70
CA GLY A 28 5.12 3.79 -16.69
C GLY A 28 5.23 5.19 -17.30
N HIS A 29 4.38 5.51 -18.28
CA HIS A 29 4.43 6.78 -19.02
C HIS A 29 4.13 8.04 -18.16
N ASN A 30 3.62 7.87 -16.94
CA ASN A 30 3.37 8.93 -15.95
C ASN A 30 3.60 8.39 -14.53
N PRO A 31 4.85 8.34 -14.04
CA PRO A 31 5.12 7.87 -12.68
C PRO A 31 4.60 8.93 -11.69
N THR A 32 3.47 8.66 -11.07
CA THR A 32 2.97 9.48 -9.96
C THR A 32 3.68 9.06 -8.67
N PRO A 33 4.44 9.96 -8.02
CA PRO A 33 5.08 9.62 -6.75
C PRO A 33 4.04 9.32 -5.66
N SER A 34 4.41 8.38 -4.80
CA SER A 34 3.61 8.02 -3.62
C SER A 34 3.39 9.22 -2.73
N SER A 35 2.14 9.39 -2.30
CA SER A 35 1.68 10.61 -1.65
C SER A 35 1.44 10.50 -0.14
N ILE A 36 1.66 9.32 0.46
CA ILE A 36 1.65 9.12 1.92
C ILE A 36 3.02 8.69 2.41
N SER A 37 3.39 9.12 3.61
CA SER A 37 4.62 8.67 4.27
C SER A 37 4.46 7.26 4.82
N PHE A 38 5.58 6.56 5.05
CA PHE A 38 5.56 5.25 5.72
C PHE A 38 4.93 5.32 7.12
N SER A 39 5.22 6.36 7.89
CA SER A 39 4.64 6.55 9.22
C SER A 39 3.11 6.69 9.15
N GLU A 40 2.62 7.48 8.21
CA GLU A 40 1.18 7.67 8.00
C GLU A 40 0.49 6.38 7.55
N PHE A 41 1.13 5.62 6.65
CA PHE A 41 0.65 4.30 6.26
C PHE A 41 0.49 3.38 7.48
N CYS A 42 1.50 3.33 8.35
CA CYS A 42 1.46 2.54 9.59
C CYS A 42 0.35 2.99 10.53
N GLU A 43 0.22 4.30 10.77
CA GLU A 43 -0.81 4.84 11.65
C GLU A 43 -2.23 4.45 11.20
N LYS A 44 -2.50 4.53 9.90
CA LYS A 44 -3.81 4.20 9.33
C LYS A 44 -4.12 2.71 9.42
N LEU A 45 -3.12 1.86 9.18
CA LEU A 45 -3.24 0.42 9.39
C LEU A 45 -3.53 0.09 10.86
N GLU A 46 -2.87 0.75 11.81
CA GLU A 46 -3.02 0.49 13.25
C GLU A 46 -4.39 0.95 13.77
N LYS A 47 -4.84 2.14 13.34
CA LYS A 47 -6.15 2.69 13.72
C LYS A 47 -7.33 2.03 13.00
N ASN A 48 -7.09 1.16 12.03
CA ASN A 48 -8.10 0.65 11.09
C ASN A 48 -8.92 1.79 10.46
N GLU A 49 -8.22 2.87 10.13
CA GLU A 49 -8.84 4.09 9.60
C GLU A 49 -9.26 3.86 8.15
N VAL A 50 -10.54 4.07 7.86
CA VAL A 50 -11.04 4.09 6.49
C VAL A 50 -10.66 5.42 5.86
N VAL A 51 -9.86 5.39 4.80
CA VAL A 51 -9.32 6.60 4.17
C VAL A 51 -10.28 7.14 3.12
N GLU A 52 -10.49 6.40 2.04
CA GLU A 52 -11.47 6.75 1.00
C GLU A 52 -12.41 5.56 0.79
N PRO A 53 -13.63 5.58 1.35
CA PRO A 53 -14.60 4.48 1.27
C PRO A 53 -14.89 4.01 -0.16
N GLU A 54 -14.88 4.92 -1.13
CA GLU A 54 -15.07 4.65 -2.56
C GLU A 54 -13.95 3.81 -3.18
N ASN A 55 -12.76 3.81 -2.57
CA ASN A 55 -11.61 3.04 -3.02
C ASN A 55 -11.59 1.63 -2.42
N LYS A 56 -12.54 1.29 -1.53
CA LYS A 56 -12.69 -0.08 -1.04
C LYS A 56 -13.04 -0.98 -2.20
N LYS A 57 -12.12 -1.88 -2.54
CA LYS A 57 -12.33 -2.88 -3.58
C LYS A 57 -13.35 -3.92 -3.13
N SER A 58 -14.14 -4.42 -4.08
CA SER A 58 -14.99 -5.59 -3.85
C SER A 58 -14.13 -6.82 -3.49
N SER A 59 -14.70 -7.83 -2.84
CA SER A 59 -13.94 -9.05 -2.51
C SER A 59 -13.34 -9.73 -3.75
N LEU A 60 -14.02 -9.66 -4.90
CA LEU A 60 -13.52 -10.20 -6.16
C LEU A 60 -12.28 -9.42 -6.65
N ASP A 61 -12.35 -8.09 -6.62
CA ASP A 61 -11.25 -7.23 -7.07
C ASP A 61 -10.05 -7.31 -6.15
N ILE A 62 -10.27 -7.48 -4.84
CA ILE A 62 -9.21 -7.75 -3.87
C ILE A 62 -8.50 -9.04 -4.23
N ASN A 63 -9.24 -10.13 -4.48
CA ASN A 63 -8.61 -11.42 -4.80
C ASN A 63 -7.76 -11.34 -6.08
N LYS A 64 -8.25 -10.66 -7.12
CA LYS A 64 -7.47 -10.41 -8.35
C LYS A 64 -6.20 -9.61 -8.08
N SER A 65 -6.30 -8.51 -7.31
CA SER A 65 -5.14 -7.72 -6.91
C SER A 65 -4.15 -8.55 -6.08
N LEU A 66 -4.63 -9.41 -5.18
CA LEU A 66 -3.76 -10.27 -4.38
C LEU A 66 -3.06 -11.32 -5.22
N ASP A 67 -3.72 -11.92 -6.21
CA ASP A 67 -3.06 -12.87 -7.12
C ASP A 67 -1.95 -12.22 -7.95
N TYR A 68 -2.17 -10.96 -8.38
CA TYR A 68 -1.11 -10.13 -8.96
C TYR A 68 0.07 -9.93 -8.01
N TRP A 69 -0.19 -9.54 -6.75
CA TRP A 69 0.87 -9.33 -5.75
C TRP A 69 1.61 -10.62 -5.39
N LYS A 70 0.91 -11.76 -5.31
CA LYS A 70 1.55 -13.06 -5.11
C LYS A 70 2.59 -13.32 -6.18
N SER A 71 2.22 -13.15 -7.46
CA SER A 71 3.13 -13.34 -8.60
C SER A 71 4.32 -12.38 -8.57
N ARG A 72 4.13 -11.15 -8.10
CA ARG A 72 5.19 -10.14 -7.94
C ARG A 72 6.20 -10.51 -6.85
N LEU A 73 5.71 -10.98 -5.70
CA LEU A 73 6.56 -11.25 -4.53
C LEU A 73 7.38 -12.53 -4.70
N ASN A 74 6.80 -13.58 -5.26
CA ASN A 74 7.47 -14.88 -5.38
C ASN A 74 8.20 -15.10 -6.72
N GLY A 75 8.05 -14.21 -7.71
CA GLY A 75 8.59 -14.40 -9.06
C GLY A 75 8.13 -15.70 -9.73
N GLY A 76 6.96 -16.24 -9.36
CA GLY A 76 6.45 -17.53 -9.80
C GLY A 76 6.76 -18.74 -8.89
N GLY A 77 7.47 -18.54 -7.77
CA GLY A 77 7.80 -19.58 -6.79
C GLY A 77 6.81 -19.75 -5.63
N SER A 78 7.19 -20.49 -4.59
CA SER A 78 6.41 -20.56 -3.35
C SER A 78 6.56 -19.29 -2.51
N LEU A 79 5.47 -18.80 -1.91
CA LEU A 79 5.50 -17.65 -1.00
C LEU A 79 6.16 -18.05 0.33
N SER A 80 7.07 -17.20 0.81
CA SER A 80 7.62 -17.31 2.16
C SER A 80 6.61 -16.85 3.21
N ALA A 81 6.89 -17.16 4.49
CA ALA A 81 6.10 -16.62 5.60
C ALA A 81 6.12 -15.08 5.66
N MET A 82 7.18 -14.44 5.16
CA MET A 82 7.25 -12.98 5.08
C MET A 82 6.32 -12.46 3.98
N ASP A 83 6.31 -13.10 2.81
CA ASP A 83 5.45 -12.69 1.69
C ASP A 83 3.97 -12.76 2.07
N LEU A 84 3.58 -13.78 2.84
CA LEU A 84 2.22 -13.89 3.37
C LEU A 84 1.86 -12.73 4.28
N LYS A 85 2.76 -12.29 5.17
CA LYS A 85 2.56 -11.11 6.02
C LYS A 85 2.42 -9.83 5.20
N VAL A 86 3.25 -9.68 4.16
CA VAL A 86 3.18 -8.55 3.23
C VAL A 86 1.83 -8.52 2.51
N LEU A 87 1.36 -9.67 2.02
CA LEU A 87 0.06 -9.80 1.35
C LEU A 87 -1.11 -9.48 2.27
N ASP A 88 -1.07 -9.88 3.55
CA ASP A 88 -2.10 -9.55 4.52
C ASP A 88 -2.18 -8.03 4.77
N ILE A 89 -1.03 -7.35 4.80
CA ILE A 89 -0.97 -5.89 4.96
C ILE A 89 -1.48 -5.19 3.70
N ILE A 90 -1.11 -5.66 2.51
CA ILE A 90 -1.64 -5.14 1.24
C ILE A 90 -3.16 -5.33 1.18
N LYS A 91 -3.67 -6.50 1.55
CA LYS A 91 -5.11 -6.77 1.67
C LYS A 91 -5.79 -5.80 2.62
N LYS A 92 -5.17 -5.54 3.77
CA LYS A 92 -5.68 -4.57 4.75
C LYS A 92 -5.73 -3.17 4.17
N ALA A 93 -4.69 -2.73 3.44
CA ALA A 93 -4.67 -1.43 2.78
C ALA A 93 -5.81 -1.29 1.75
N TYR A 94 -6.12 -2.33 0.97
CA TYR A 94 -7.29 -2.32 0.08
C TYR A 94 -8.62 -2.22 0.83
N ASN A 95 -8.78 -2.97 1.92
CA ASN A 95 -10.01 -2.93 2.74
C ASN A 95 -10.24 -1.58 3.41
N LEU A 96 -9.16 -0.88 3.75
CA LEU A 96 -9.21 0.46 4.32
C LEU A 96 -9.36 1.55 3.25
N GLY A 97 -9.39 1.18 1.97
CA GLY A 97 -9.46 2.13 0.86
C GLY A 97 -8.24 3.04 0.84
N MET A 98 -7.05 2.52 1.14
CA MET A 98 -5.77 3.25 1.11
C MET A 98 -5.11 3.23 -0.28
N VAL A 99 -5.67 2.46 -1.20
CA VAL A 99 -5.12 2.19 -2.54
C VAL A 99 -6.23 2.41 -3.56
N ASN A 100 -5.94 3.14 -4.64
CA ASN A 100 -6.92 3.38 -5.69
C ASN A 100 -7.15 2.15 -6.59
N LYS A 101 -8.04 2.29 -7.57
CA LYS A 101 -8.34 1.25 -8.56
C LYS A 101 -7.10 0.73 -9.30
N ASP A 102 -6.09 1.59 -9.51
CA ASP A 102 -4.86 1.33 -10.25
C ASP A 102 -3.74 0.77 -9.34
N ASN A 103 -4.09 0.30 -8.14
CA ASN A 103 -3.17 -0.25 -7.14
C ASN A 103 -2.16 0.75 -6.57
N MET A 104 -2.37 2.06 -6.76
CA MET A 104 -1.49 3.11 -6.25
C MET A 104 -1.95 3.58 -4.86
N LEU A 105 -1.00 3.77 -3.93
CA LEU A 105 -1.28 4.38 -2.63
C LEU A 105 -1.86 5.78 -2.77
N LEU A 106 -2.93 6.06 -2.03
CA LEU A 106 -3.66 7.31 -2.10
C LEU A 106 -2.90 8.50 -1.55
N ARG A 107 -3.37 9.70 -1.91
CA ARG A 107 -2.86 11.02 -1.50
C ARG A 107 -3.70 11.55 -0.36
N ASN A 108 -3.17 11.57 0.85
CA ASN A 108 -3.74 12.46 1.85
C ASN A 108 -3.33 13.90 1.52
N GLU A 109 -4.34 14.76 1.39
CA GLU A 109 -4.24 16.22 1.53
C GLU A 109 -3.40 17.04 0.54
N ALA A 110 -3.31 16.64 -0.73
CA ALA A 110 -3.01 17.63 -1.77
C ALA A 110 -4.05 17.71 -2.90
N ILE A 111 -5.12 16.90 -2.86
CA ILE A 111 -6.33 17.14 -3.65
C ILE A 111 -7.24 18.16 -2.97
N SER A 112 -7.33 18.17 -1.63
CA SER A 112 -8.11 19.17 -0.87
C SER A 112 -7.51 20.58 -1.00
N ALA A 113 -6.19 20.72 -0.88
CA ALA A 113 -5.50 22.00 -1.05
C ALA A 113 -5.65 22.56 -2.49
N TYR A 114 -5.63 21.70 -3.52
CA TYR A 114 -5.81 22.12 -4.91
C TYR A 114 -7.28 22.44 -5.25
N LYS A 115 -8.25 21.70 -4.70
CA LYS A 115 -9.68 21.99 -4.88
C LYS A 115 -10.16 23.24 -4.13
N ASN A 116 -9.50 23.59 -3.02
CA ASN A 116 -9.83 24.78 -2.21
C ASN A 116 -8.99 26.02 -2.58
N SER A 117 -8.13 25.94 -3.60
CA SER A 117 -7.32 27.06 -4.09
C SER A 117 -7.71 27.57 -5.48
N ILE A 118 -8.88 27.13 -6.00
CA ILE A 118 -9.51 27.64 -7.23
C ILE A 118 -10.81 28.34 -6.86
#